data_AF-A0A819KEA1-F1
#
_entry.id   AF-A0A819KEA1-F1
#
_cell.length_a   1.000
_cell.length_b   1.000
_cell.length_c   1.000
_cell.angle_alpha   90.00
_cell.angle_beta   90.00
_cell.angle_gamma   90.00
#
_symmetry.space_group_name_H-M   'P 1'
#
loop_
_entity.id
_entity.type
_entity.pdbx_description
1 polymer ?
#
loop_
_entity_poly.entity_id
_entity_poly.type
_entity_poly.pdbx_seq_one_letter_code
_entity_poly.pdbx_strand_id
1 'polypeptide(L)'
;MASKNVVEKEVERGQRFSDIEEDPRRLLTRISGYEKKPIVALEKAVEPLGHVEHEILLPPARRFEVVAVVPQGPELTLIQLEEIESPVQLIDLGPQNIVSPTAT
;
A
#
# COMPACT_ATOMS: atom_id res chain seq x y z
N MET A 1 -34.56 37.25 -23.01
CA MET A 1 -34.49 35.79 -23.14
C MET A 1 -33.03 35.40 -23.15
N ALA A 2 -32.59 34.65 -22.14
CA ALA A 2 -31.21 34.19 -21.99
C ALA A 2 -31.06 32.81 -22.63
N SER A 3 -29.97 32.60 -23.35
CA SER A 3 -29.54 31.26 -23.75
C SER A 3 -28.04 31.20 -23.52
N LYS A 4 -27.64 30.53 -22.42
CA LYS A 4 -26.25 30.24 -22.09
C LYS A 4 -25.88 28.96 -22.81
N ASN A 5 -24.96 29.05 -23.76
CA ASN A 5 -24.30 27.88 -24.34
C ASN A 5 -23.34 27.31 -23.29
N VAL A 6 -23.62 26.10 -22.81
CA VAL A 6 -22.68 25.29 -22.05
C VAL A 6 -21.97 24.41 -23.07
N VAL A 7 -20.74 24.76 -23.40
CA VAL A 7 -19.85 23.84 -24.11
C VAL A 7 -19.19 23.00 -23.03
N GLU A 8 -19.54 21.72 -23.03
CA GLU A 8 -19.00 20.66 -22.20
C GLU A 8 -17.47 20.66 -22.32
N LYS A 9 -16.79 20.93 -21.21
CA LYS A 9 -15.34 20.88 -21.16
C LYS A 9 -14.95 19.42 -20.99
N GLU A 10 -14.56 18.78 -22.09
CA GLU A 10 -13.94 17.47 -22.11
C GLU A 10 -12.82 17.42 -21.06
N VAL A 11 -12.98 16.57 -20.05
CA VAL A 11 -11.95 16.32 -19.05
C VAL A 11 -10.91 15.44 -19.74
N GLU A 12 -9.86 16.07 -20.25
CA GLU A 12 -8.69 15.37 -20.78
C GLU A 12 -8.22 14.35 -19.75
N ARG A 13 -8.18 13.09 -20.20
CA ARG A 13 -7.74 11.92 -19.44
C ARG A 13 -6.43 12.25 -18.73
N GLY A 14 -6.44 12.06 -17.42
CA GLY A 14 -5.36 12.42 -16.52
C GLY A 14 -3.98 12.09 -17.10
N GLN A 15 -3.19 13.14 -17.30
CA GLN A 15 -1.75 13.03 -17.50
C GLN A 15 -1.21 12.16 -16.36
N ARG A 16 -0.47 11.10 -16.71
CA ARG A 16 0.17 10.29 -15.67
C ARG A 16 1.25 11.15 -15.04
N PHE A 17 1.48 10.97 -13.75
CA PHE A 17 2.55 11.66 -13.04
C PHE A 17 3.92 11.50 -13.72
N SER A 18 4.10 10.44 -14.52
CA SER A 18 5.29 10.15 -15.34
C SER A 18 5.43 10.98 -16.63
N ASP A 19 4.37 11.65 -17.07
CA ASP A 19 4.32 12.39 -18.34
C ASP A 19 4.74 13.86 -18.16
N ILE A 20 5.05 14.28 -16.93
CA ILE A 20 5.59 15.60 -16.61
C ILE A 20 7.11 15.53 -16.80
N GLU A 21 7.61 16.09 -17.91
CA GLU A 21 9.01 16.06 -18.36
C GLU A 21 10.04 16.76 -17.44
N GLU A 22 9.68 17.18 -16.23
CA GLU A 22 10.54 18.01 -15.38
C GLU A 22 11.11 17.35 -14.13
N ASP A 23 10.71 16.11 -13.79
CA ASP A 23 11.35 15.46 -12.65
C ASP A 23 12.74 14.97 -13.10
N PRO A 24 13.85 15.54 -12.58
CA PRO A 24 15.17 15.01 -12.90
C PRO A 24 15.11 13.54 -12.54
N ARG A 25 15.43 12.66 -13.50
CA ARG A 25 15.71 11.25 -13.24
C ARG A 25 16.89 11.22 -12.27
N ARG A 26 16.61 11.44 -10.97
CA ARG A 26 17.57 11.37 -9.90
C ARG A 26 17.96 9.91 -9.92
N LEU A 27 19.09 9.64 -10.58
CA LEU A 27 19.74 8.35 -10.51
C LEU A 27 19.81 8.03 -9.03
N LEU A 28 19.10 6.97 -8.64
CA LEU A 28 19.15 6.50 -7.27
C LEU A 28 20.64 6.35 -6.94
N THR A 29 21.06 6.99 -5.86
CA THR A 29 22.43 6.84 -5.40
C THR A 29 22.71 5.37 -5.18
N ARG A 30 23.93 4.96 -5.49
CA ARG A 30 24.33 3.56 -5.30
C ARG A 30 24.09 3.21 -3.83
N ILE A 31 23.37 2.12 -3.58
CA ILE A 31 23.15 1.59 -2.23
C ILE A 31 24.53 1.27 -1.64
N SER A 32 24.88 1.97 -0.56
CA SER A 32 26.17 1.84 0.13
C SER A 32 25.99 1.29 1.55
N GLY A 33 27.07 0.79 2.17
CA GLY A 33 27.05 0.20 3.51
C GLY A 33 26.78 -1.31 3.56
N TYR A 34 26.65 -1.95 2.40
CA TYR A 34 26.43 -3.40 2.26
C TYR A 34 27.57 -4.09 1.51
N GLU A 35 28.60 -3.35 1.08
CA GLU A 35 29.70 -3.85 0.25
C GLU A 35 30.54 -4.93 0.94
N LYS A 36 30.53 -4.95 2.27
CA LYS A 36 31.26 -5.92 3.10
C LYS A 36 30.36 -6.97 3.74
N LYS A 37 29.04 -6.91 3.51
CA LYS A 37 28.13 -7.92 4.06
C LYS A 37 28.20 -9.18 3.19
N PRO A 38 28.29 -10.36 3.81
CA PRO A 38 28.30 -11.61 3.05
C PRO A 38 26.98 -11.74 2.29
N ILE A 39 27.06 -12.15 1.03
CA ILE A 39 25.87 -12.58 0.29
C ILE A 39 25.35 -13.83 1.00
N VAL A 40 24.15 -13.74 1.55
CA VAL A 40 23.47 -14.84 2.24
C VAL A 40 22.29 -15.32 1.40
N ALA A 41 21.94 -16.59 1.53
CA ALA A 41 20.73 -17.14 0.95
C ALA A 41 19.48 -16.48 1.59
N LEU A 42 18.37 -16.43 0.85
CA LEU A 42 17.15 -15.75 1.27
C LEU A 42 16.62 -16.30 2.60
N GLU A 43 16.70 -17.61 2.78
CA GLU A 43 16.25 -18.35 3.96
C GLU A 43 17.01 -17.94 5.22
N LYS A 44 18.25 -17.45 5.06
CA LYS A 44 19.09 -16.93 6.15
C LYS A 44 18.91 -15.43 6.36
N ALA A 45 18.51 -14.69 5.31
CA ALA A 45 18.23 -13.26 5.39
C ALA A 45 16.89 -12.96 6.09
N VAL A 46 15.97 -13.92 6.04
CA VAL A 46 14.64 -13.84 6.64
C VAL A 46 14.64 -14.70 7.91
N GLU A 47 15.26 -14.21 8.98
CA GLU A 47 14.93 -14.74 10.30
C GLU A 47 13.48 -14.32 10.60
N PRO A 48 12.55 -15.26 10.89
CA PRO A 48 11.23 -14.91 11.33
C PRO A 48 11.38 -14.11 12.62
N LEU A 49 10.97 -12.85 12.58
CA LEU A 49 10.86 -12.04 13.77
C LEU A 49 9.87 -12.76 14.69
N GLY A 50 10.37 -13.44 15.72
CA GLY A 50 9.59 -14.25 16.65
C GLY A 50 8.72 -13.38 17.55
N HIS A 51 7.74 -12.68 16.98
CA HIS A 51 6.86 -11.79 17.71
C HIS A 51 5.58 -12.52 18.13
N VAL A 52 5.26 -12.37 19.41
CA VAL A 52 4.07 -12.86 20.11
C VAL A 52 2.81 -12.02 19.75
N GLU A 53 2.94 -11.14 18.76
CA GLU A 53 1.94 -10.18 18.34
C GLU A 53 1.14 -10.78 17.17
N HIS A 54 -0.19 -10.75 17.26
CA HIS A 54 -1.07 -11.21 16.17
C HIS A 54 -1.19 -10.12 15.09
N GLU A 55 -0.09 -9.86 14.41
CA GLU A 55 -0.05 -8.90 13.30
C GLU A 55 -0.82 -9.44 12.09
N ILE A 56 -1.60 -8.57 11.45
CA ILE A 56 -2.35 -8.87 10.23
C ILE A 56 -1.87 -7.94 9.13
N LEU A 57 -1.39 -8.52 8.03
CA LEU A 57 -0.97 -7.76 6.86
C LEU A 57 -2.20 -7.27 6.08
N LEU A 58 -2.23 -5.97 5.78
CA LEU A 58 -3.20 -5.38 4.86
C LEU A 58 -2.58 -5.25 3.47
N PRO A 59 -3.06 -6.01 2.46
CA PRO A 59 -2.70 -5.80 1.07
C PRO A 59 -2.85 -4.34 0.62
N PRO A 60 -2.01 -3.88 -0.32
CA PRO A 60 -2.16 -2.57 -0.92
C PRO A 60 -3.51 -2.42 -1.63
N ALA A 61 -4.01 -1.19 -1.69
CA ALA A 61 -5.26 -0.82 -2.37
C ALA A 61 -6.55 -1.41 -1.77
N ARG A 62 -6.53 -1.85 -0.51
CA ARG A 62 -7.76 -2.07 0.28
C ARG A 62 -8.42 -0.73 0.62
N ARG A 63 -9.75 -0.72 0.68
CA ARG A 63 -10.54 0.48 0.95
C ARG A 63 -11.30 0.29 2.24
N PHE A 64 -11.36 1.36 3.02
CA PHE A 64 -12.06 1.37 4.29
C PHE A 64 -12.93 2.62 4.38
N GLU A 65 -14.10 2.48 4.97
CA GLU A 65 -14.93 3.59 5.42
C GLU A 65 -14.64 3.89 6.89
N VAL A 66 -14.54 5.18 7.23
CA VAL A 66 -14.41 5.61 8.63
C VAL A 66 -15.80 5.67 9.23
N VAL A 67 -16.16 4.67 10.03
CA VAL A 67 -17.51 4.56 10.60
C VAL A 67 -17.65 5.28 11.94
N ALA A 68 -16.54 5.50 12.66
CA ALA A 68 -16.54 6.27 13.89
C ALA A 68 -15.21 6.98 14.13
N VAL A 69 -15.28 8.13 14.80
CA VAL A 69 -14.14 8.93 15.24
C VAL A 69 -14.38 9.34 16.69
N VAL A 70 -13.50 8.93 17.60
CA VAL A 70 -13.62 9.17 19.04
C VAL A 70 -12.35 9.85 19.56
N PRO A 71 -12.38 11.18 19.79
CA PRO A 71 -11.28 11.88 20.44
C PRO A 71 -11.07 11.33 21.87
N GLN A 72 -9.83 11.07 22.25
CA GLN A 72 -9.44 10.64 23.60
C GLN A 72 -8.66 11.72 24.37
N GLY A 73 -8.45 12.88 23.74
CA GLY A 73 -7.65 13.98 24.25
C GLY A 73 -7.17 14.89 23.11
N PRO A 74 -6.28 15.84 23.39
CA PRO A 74 -5.81 16.81 22.39
C PRO A 74 -4.98 16.20 21.25
N GLU A 75 -4.33 15.05 21.48
CA GLU A 75 -3.39 14.44 20.52
C GLU A 75 -3.73 12.99 20.15
N LEU A 76 -4.81 12.43 20.71
CA LEU A 76 -5.20 11.05 20.48
C LEU A 76 -6.64 10.98 19.97
N THR A 77 -6.82 10.36 18.80
CA THR A 77 -8.12 10.08 18.22
C THR A 77 -8.19 8.61 17.84
N LEU A 78 -9.20 7.92 18.35
CA LEU A 78 -9.53 6.57 17.90
C LEU A 78 -10.41 6.67 16.66
N ILE A 79 -10.11 5.85 15.65
CA ILE A 79 -10.95 5.70 14.47
C ILE A 79 -11.37 4.23 14.35
N GLN A 80 -12.62 4.01 13.97
CA GLN A 80 -13.11 2.71 13.58
C GLN A 80 -13.23 2.65 12.07
N LEU A 81 -12.68 1.60 11.48
CA LEU A 81 -12.66 1.36 10.04
C LEU A 81 -13.49 0.12 9.72
N GLU A 82 -14.32 0.21 8.69
CA GLU A 82 -15.02 -0.93 8.08
C GLU A 82 -14.49 -1.12 6.66
N GLU A 83 -14.11 -2.34 6.30
CA GLU A 83 -13.62 -2.63 4.95
C GLU A 83 -14.78 -2.57 3.95
N ILE A 84 -14.55 -1.91 2.82
CA ILE A 84 -15.50 -1.83 1.71
C ILE A 84 -14.92 -2.48 0.47
N GLU A 85 -15.80 -2.86 -0.46
CA GLU A 85 -15.39 -3.48 -1.72
C GLU A 85 -14.45 -2.55 -2.49
N SER A 86 -13.25 -3.06 -2.80
CA SER A 86 -12.32 -2.36 -3.68
C SER A 86 -12.62 -2.76 -5.13
N PRO A 87 -12.82 -1.80 -6.04
CA PRO A 87 -13.10 -2.09 -7.45
C PRO A 87 -11.94 -2.78 -8.17
N VAL A 88 -10.75 -2.81 -7.56
CA VAL A 88 -9.58 -3.54 -8.07
C VAL A 88 -8.86 -4.20 -6.90
N GLN A 89 -8.74 -5.52 -6.94
CA GLN A 89 -7.79 -6.25 -6.10
C GLN A 89 -6.45 -6.28 -6.82
N LEU A 90 -5.41 -5.68 -6.24
CA LEU A 90 -4.09 -5.60 -6.87
C LEU A 90 -3.31 -6.92 -6.75
N ILE A 91 -3.61 -7.72 -5.72
CA ILE A 91 -2.96 -9.00 -5.43
C ILE A 91 -4.04 -9.97 -4.92
N ASP A 92 -4.19 -11.11 -5.59
CA ASP A 92 -4.96 -12.25 -5.09
C ASP A 92 -4.07 -13.06 -4.14
N LEU A 93 -4.42 -13.10 -2.86
CA LEU A 93 -3.65 -13.85 -1.85
C LEU A 93 -4.05 -15.33 -1.77
N GLY A 94 -5.06 -15.79 -2.51
CA GLY A 94 -5.54 -17.17 -2.50
C GLY A 94 -5.96 -17.69 -1.11
N PRO A 95 -6.49 -18.91 -1.02
CA PRO A 95 -6.68 -19.58 0.25
C PRO A 95 -5.31 -19.99 0.82
N GLN A 96 -4.96 -19.45 1.99
CA GLN A 96 -3.74 -19.75 2.75
C GLN A 96 -3.76 -21.20 3.27
N ASN A 97 -3.50 -22.19 2.40
CA ASN A 97 -3.17 -23.55 2.82
C ASN A 97 -1.68 -23.61 3.16
N ILE A 98 -1.32 -23.08 4.32
CA ILE A 98 -0.02 -23.34 4.93
C ILE A 98 -0.08 -24.78 5.47
N VAL A 99 0.23 -25.74 4.61
CA VAL A 99 0.39 -27.13 5.03
C VAL A 99 1.62 -27.18 5.94
N SER A 100 1.40 -27.37 7.24
CA SER A 100 2.48 -27.63 8.18
C SER A 100 3.21 -28.91 7.74
N PRO A 101 4.55 -28.92 7.63
CA PRO A 101 5.26 -30.16 7.36
C PRO A 101 5.13 -31.07 8.58
N THR A 102 4.29 -32.10 8.47
CA THR A 102 4.27 -33.22 9.41
C THR A 102 5.61 -33.96 9.28
N ALA A 103 6.50 -33.75 10.23
CA ALA A 103 7.68 -34.59 10.38
C ALA A 103 7.24 -36.00 10.79
N THR A 104 7.60 -37.00 9.99
CA THR A 104 7.54 -38.44 10.35
C THR A 104 8.97 -38.95 10.43
#